data_AF-F4GQP3-F1
#
_entry.id   AF-F4GQP3-F1
#
_cell.length_a   1.000
_cell.length_b   1.000
_cell.length_c   1.000
_cell.angle_alpha   90.00
_cell.angle_beta   90.00
_cell.angle_gamma   90.00
#
_symmetry.space_group_name_H-M   'P 1'
#
loop_
_entity.id
_entity.type
_entity.pdbx_description
1 polymer ?
#
loop_
_entity_poly.entity_id
_entity_poly.type
_entity_poly.pdbx_seq_one_letter_code
_entity_poly.pdbx_strand_id
1 'polypeptide(L)'
;MSAGASIARVALAHGINANQLHNWRWQYRRGDFGPISQGPLLLPVQIAAPPVSTPRQPAKIIDGQDRPAISGVELIFPAARVVIHGAADLPTLRCLIQALRE
;
A
#
# COMPACT_ATOMS: atom_id res chain seq x y z
N MET A 1 24.07 -1.02 -2.50
CA MET A 1 24.32 0.35 -2.01
C MET A 1 25.82 0.59 -2.12
N SER A 2 26.29 1.54 -2.95
CA SER A 2 27.72 1.82 -2.97
C SER A 2 28.11 2.52 -1.67
N ALA A 3 29.24 2.14 -1.08
CA ALA A 3 29.82 2.90 0.02
C ALA A 3 30.06 4.34 -0.47
N GLY A 4 29.49 5.34 0.21
CA GLY A 4 29.67 6.77 -0.14
C GLY A 4 28.52 7.45 -0.89
N ALA A 5 27.37 6.80 -1.13
CA ALA A 5 26.21 7.49 -1.69
C ALA A 5 25.68 8.60 -0.75
N SER A 6 25.47 9.80 -1.29
CA SER A 6 24.87 10.92 -0.55
C SER A 6 23.42 10.59 -0.14
N ILE A 7 23.06 10.93 1.10
CA ILE A 7 21.70 10.74 1.65
C ILE A 7 20.67 11.43 0.75
N ALA A 8 20.96 12.64 0.26
CA ALA A 8 20.05 13.39 -0.60
C ALA A 8 19.80 12.67 -1.94
N ARG A 9 20.85 12.07 -2.52
CA ARG A 9 20.73 11.30 -3.78
C ARG A 9 19.86 10.06 -3.59
N VAL A 10 20.05 9.33 -2.48
CA VAL A 10 19.24 8.15 -2.15
C VAL A 10 17.79 8.55 -1.90
N ALA A 11 17.57 9.62 -1.13
CA ALA A 11 16.24 10.12 -0.83
C ALA A 11 15.47 10.52 -2.10
N LEU A 12 16.13 11.24 -3.01
CA LEU A 12 15.57 11.65 -4.29
C LEU A 12 15.20 10.44 -5.16
N ALA A 13 16.09 9.45 -5.26
CA ALA A 13 15.85 8.25 -6.07
C ALA A 13 14.63 7.43 -5.60
N HIS A 14 14.27 7.55 -4.32
CA HIS A 14 13.13 6.85 -3.72
C HIS A 14 11.94 7.77 -3.42
N GLY A 15 12.00 9.05 -3.80
CA GLY A 15 10.91 10.00 -3.56
C GLY A 15 10.60 10.26 -2.08
N ILE A 16 11.58 10.07 -1.19
CA ILE A 16 11.44 10.28 0.25
C ILE A 16 12.18 11.55 0.70
N ASN A 17 11.81 12.11 1.85
CA ASN A 17 12.46 13.29 2.39
C ASN A 17 13.86 12.96 2.94
N ALA A 18 14.89 13.74 2.56
CA ALA A 18 16.27 13.50 2.98
C ALA A 18 16.49 13.62 4.50
N ASN A 19 15.76 14.52 5.17
CA ASN A 19 15.82 14.67 6.62
C ASN A 19 15.22 13.46 7.34
N GLN A 20 14.15 12.88 6.79
CA GLN A 20 13.57 11.64 7.33
C GLN A 20 14.56 10.49 7.21
N LEU A 21 15.15 10.30 6.01
CA LEU A 21 16.14 9.26 5.80
C LEU A 21 17.37 9.42 6.72
N HIS A 22 17.82 10.65 6.96
CA HIS A 22 18.89 10.95 7.91
C HIS A 22 18.51 10.53 9.34
N ASN A 23 17.33 10.95 9.82
CA ASN A 23 16.84 10.63 11.16
C ASN A 23 16.66 9.12 11.37
N TRP A 24 16.04 8.42 10.42
CA TRP A 24 15.87 6.97 10.49
C TRP A 24 17.21 6.24 10.52
N ARG A 25 18.16 6.66 9.68
CA ARG A 25 19.52 6.09 9.70
C ARG A 25 20.21 6.32 11.04
N TRP A 26 20.02 7.48 11.66
CA TRP A 26 20.58 7.78 12.97
C TRP A 26 19.94 6.94 14.08
N GLN A 27 18.61 6.83 14.11
CA GLN A 27 17.85 5.99 15.05
C GLN A 27 18.24 4.51 14.92
N TYR A 28 18.38 4.03 13.69
CA TYR A 28 18.83 2.66 13.41
C TYR A 28 20.21 2.36 14.00
N ARG A 29 21.16 3.29 13.83
CA ARG A 29 22.51 3.15 14.39
C ARG A 29 22.55 3.19 15.92
N ARG A 30 21.57 3.85 16.54
CA ARG A 30 21.40 3.89 18.00
C ARG A 30 20.70 2.65 18.56
N GLY A 31 20.16 1.78 17.69
CA GLY A 31 19.44 0.58 18.11
C GLY A 31 18.00 0.84 18.52
N ASP A 32 17.43 2.01 18.19
CA ASP A 32 16.08 2.40 18.61
C ASP A 32 14.98 1.48 18.03
N PHE A 33 15.28 0.72 16.96
CA PHE A 33 14.34 -0.18 16.30
C PHE A 33 14.36 -1.63 16.82
N GLY A 34 15.13 -1.91 17.88
CA GLY A 34 15.24 -3.25 18.44
C GLY A 34 15.98 -4.24 17.53
N PRO A 35 16.03 -5.54 17.91
CA PRO A 35 16.66 -6.56 17.09
C PRO A 35 15.91 -6.70 15.76
N ILE A 36 16.67 -6.66 14.66
CA ILE A 36 16.14 -6.90 13.32
C ILE A 36 15.76 -8.38 13.23
N SER A 37 14.49 -8.67 13.51
CA SER A 37 13.93 -10.00 13.25
C SER A 37 14.06 -10.30 11.76
N GLN A 38 14.19 -11.58 11.39
CA GLN A 38 14.64 -12.08 10.08
C GLN A 38 13.69 -11.82 8.89
N GLY A 39 12.90 -10.75 8.91
CA GLY A 39 12.07 -10.33 7.78
C GLY A 39 10.99 -9.33 8.18
N PRO A 40 10.44 -8.59 7.20
CA PRO A 40 9.25 -7.77 7.44
C PRO A 40 8.09 -8.67 7.88
N LEU A 41 7.59 -8.45 9.10
CA LEU A 41 6.39 -9.12 9.58
C LEU A 41 5.18 -8.36 9.06
N LEU A 42 4.37 -9.00 8.22
CA LEU A 42 3.07 -8.46 7.83
C LEU A 42 2.14 -8.51 9.04
N LEU A 43 1.79 -7.34 9.58
CA LEU A 43 0.79 -7.23 10.63
C LEU A 43 -0.59 -7.02 9.99
N PRO A 44 -1.60 -7.83 10.34
CA PRO A 44 -2.96 -7.58 9.90
C PRO A 44 -3.45 -6.27 10.50
N VAL A 45 -3.66 -5.26 9.66
CA VAL A 45 -4.25 -3.98 10.05
C VAL A 45 -5.73 -4.02 9.72
N GLN A 46 -6.58 -3.92 10.75
CA GLN A 46 -8.00 -3.71 10.57
C GLN A 46 -8.25 -2.23 10.26
N ILE A 47 -8.64 -1.92 9.03
CA ILE A 47 -9.10 -0.58 8.68
C ILE A 47 -10.51 -0.47 9.24
N ALA A 48 -10.71 0.42 10.21
CA ALA A 48 -12.04 0.72 10.72
C ALA A 48 -12.94 1.10 9.53
N ALA A 49 -14.07 0.42 9.39
CA ALA A 49 -15.02 0.74 8.35
C ALA A 49 -15.39 2.23 8.50
N PRO A 50 -15.42 3.01 7.40
CA PRO A 50 -15.95 4.36 7.46
C PRO A 50 -17.35 4.28 8.05
N PRO A 51 -17.76 5.26 8.89
CA PRO A 51 -19.09 5.26 9.49
C PRO A 51 -20.11 5.09 8.36
N VAL A 52 -20.95 4.06 8.50
CA VAL A 52 -22.04 3.79 7.56
C VAL A 52 -22.85 5.08 7.49
N SER A 53 -22.69 5.81 6.39
CA SER A 53 -23.56 6.94 6.10
C SER A 53 -24.94 6.33 5.94
N THR A 54 -25.83 6.68 6.85
CA THR A 54 -27.26 6.37 6.75
C THR A 54 -27.73 6.71 5.34
N PRO A 55 -28.65 5.93 4.73
CA PRO A 55 -29.09 6.20 3.37
C PRO A 55 -29.63 7.62 3.29
N ARG A 56 -28.84 8.51 2.67
CA ARG A 56 -29.20 9.89 2.46
C ARG A 56 -30.34 9.88 1.45
N GLN A 57 -31.52 10.26 1.92
CA GLN A 57 -32.67 10.61 1.10
C GLN A 57 -32.20 11.40 -0.13
N PRO A 58 -32.68 11.11 -1.35
CA PRO A 58 -32.07 11.61 -2.59
C PRO A 58 -32.12 13.14 -2.62
N ALA A 59 -30.98 13.77 -2.33
CA ALA A 59 -30.77 15.18 -2.54
C ALA A 59 -30.30 15.36 -3.98
N LYS A 60 -30.96 16.30 -4.67
CA LYS A 60 -30.75 16.68 -6.07
C LYS A 60 -29.28 16.67 -6.48
N ILE A 61 -29.06 16.06 -7.64
CA ILE A 61 -27.83 16.07 -8.44
C ILE A 61 -27.28 17.50 -8.48
N ILE A 62 -26.03 17.65 -8.03
CA ILE A 62 -25.15 18.75 -8.40
C ILE A 62 -23.87 18.09 -8.88
N ASP A 63 -23.55 18.32 -10.15
CA ASP A 63 -22.40 17.80 -10.87
C ASP A 63 -21.09 17.87 -10.07
N GLY A 64 -20.34 16.77 -10.06
CA GLY A 64 -18.96 16.77 -9.58
C GLY A 64 -18.50 15.46 -8.93
N GLN A 65 -18.14 14.48 -9.77
CA GLN A 65 -17.36 13.27 -9.44
C GLN A 65 -17.95 12.31 -8.40
N ASP A 66 -18.99 11.59 -8.81
CA ASP A 66 -19.22 10.22 -8.35
C ASP A 66 -18.13 9.32 -8.94
N ARG A 67 -17.04 9.12 -8.20
CA ARG A 67 -16.13 8.00 -8.49
C ARG A 67 -16.71 6.81 -7.73
N PRO A 68 -17.24 5.76 -8.40
CA PRO A 68 -17.71 4.59 -7.70
C PRO A 68 -16.57 4.05 -6.85
N ALA A 69 -16.83 3.77 -5.58
CA ALA A 69 -15.89 3.05 -4.72
C ALA A 69 -15.70 1.67 -5.36
N ILE A 70 -14.66 1.53 -6.17
CA ILE A 70 -14.28 0.28 -6.80
C ILE A 70 -13.80 -0.62 -5.67
N SER A 71 -14.68 -1.44 -5.11
CA SER A 71 -14.26 -2.63 -4.38
C SER A 71 -13.54 -3.52 -5.38
N GLY A 72 -12.34 -3.96 -5.05
CA GLY A 72 -11.54 -4.68 -6.01
C GLY A 72 -10.20 -5.13 -5.44
N VAL A 73 -9.62 -6.14 -6.07
CA VAL A 73 -8.29 -6.65 -5.75
C VAL A 73 -7.35 -6.23 -6.87
N GLU A 74 -6.23 -5.63 -6.50
CA GLU A 74 -5.18 -5.21 -7.42
C GLU A 74 -3.90 -6.00 -7.15
N LEU A 75 -3.37 -6.61 -8.21
CA LEU A 75 -2.10 -7.35 -8.20
C LEU A 75 -1.14 -6.66 -9.16
N ILE A 76 0.04 -6.31 -8.66
CA ILE A 76 1.07 -5.58 -9.40
C ILE A 76 2.30 -6.46 -9.56
N PHE A 77 2.70 -6.70 -10.80
CA PHE A 77 3.90 -7.44 -11.18
C PHE A 77 4.84 -6.50 -11.97
N PRO A 78 6.15 -6.82 -12.08
CA PRO A 78 7.08 -6.00 -12.85
C PRO A 78 6.69 -5.78 -14.32
N ALA A 79 5.96 -6.73 -14.91
CA ALA A 79 5.57 -6.72 -16.33
C ALA A 79 4.06 -6.57 -16.55
N ALA A 80 3.23 -6.60 -15.51
CA ALA A 80 1.77 -6.64 -15.67
C ALA A 80 1.02 -6.09 -14.45
N ARG A 81 -0.20 -5.64 -14.70
CA ARG A 81 -1.14 -5.18 -13.67
C ARG A 81 -2.48 -5.89 -13.88
N VAL A 82 -2.96 -6.58 -12.85
CA VAL A 82 -4.26 -7.28 -12.86
C VAL A 82 -5.19 -6.59 -11.87
N VAL A 83 -6.34 -6.14 -12.35
CA VAL A 83 -7.35 -5.44 -11.54
C VAL A 83 -8.66 -6.21 -11.64
N ILE A 84 -9.18 -6.60 -10.48
CA ILE A 84 -10.49 -7.24 -10.36
C ILE A 84 -11.43 -6.22 -9.75
N HIS A 85 -12.54 -5.94 -10.42
CA HIS A 85 -13.60 -5.07 -9.92
C HIS A 85 -14.73 -5.92 -9.30
N GLY A 86 -15.24 -5.50 -8.14
CA GLY A 86 -16.26 -6.19 -7.35
C GLY A 86 -15.71 -6.87 -6.08
N ALA A 87 -16.61 -7.49 -5.32
CA ALA A 87 -16.26 -8.28 -4.14
C ALA A 87 -15.61 -9.60 -4.58
N ALA A 88 -14.28 -9.65 -4.58
CA ALA A 88 -13.54 -10.89 -4.85
C ALA A 88 -13.68 -11.83 -3.64
N ASP A 89 -14.37 -12.95 -3.82
CA ASP A 89 -14.45 -13.99 -2.81
C ASP A 89 -13.16 -14.83 -2.78
N LEU A 90 -12.93 -15.49 -1.64
CA LEU A 90 -11.73 -16.30 -1.41
C LEU A 90 -11.49 -17.39 -2.49
N PRO A 91 -12.53 -18.08 -3.02
CA PRO A 91 -12.37 -19.01 -4.12
C PRO A 91 -11.84 -18.37 -5.40
N THR A 92 -12.40 -17.22 -5.82
CA THR A 92 -11.96 -16.51 -7.03
C THR A 92 -10.52 -16.04 -6.90
N LEU A 93 -10.14 -15.53 -5.72
CA LEU A 93 -8.77 -15.09 -5.47
C LEU A 93 -7.77 -16.26 -5.55
N ARG A 94 -8.12 -17.43 -4.98
CA ARG A 94 -7.27 -18.63 -5.04
C ARG A 94 -7.07 -19.13 -6.47
N CYS A 95 -8.15 -19.22 -7.25
CA CYS A 95 -8.10 -19.64 -8.64
C CYS A 95 -7.18 -18.71 -9.46
N LEU A 96 -7.30 -17.40 -9.26
CA LEU A 96 -6.52 -16.43 -10.01
C LEU A 96 -5.03 -16.46 -9.65
N ILE A 97 -4.68 -16.59 -8.36
CA ILE A 97 -3.29 -16.76 -7.93
C ILE A 97 -2.69 -18.04 -8.52
N GLN A 98 -3.47 -19.12 -8.60
CA GLN A 98 -3.01 -20.38 -9.19
C GLN A 98 -2.78 -20.25 -10.71
N ALA A 99 -3.67 -19.59 -11.44
CA ALA A 99 -3.53 -19.36 -12.88
C ALA A 99 -2.34 -18.45 -13.23
N LEU A 100 -1.96 -17.53 -12.35
CA LEU A 100 -0.79 -16.66 -12.54
C LEU A 100 0.55 -17.33 -12.19
N ARG A 101 0.52 -18.54 -11.65
CA ARG A 101 1.72 -19.31 -11.27
C ARG A 101 2.19 -20.26 -12.38
N GLU A 102 1.34 -20.55 -13.35
CA GLU A 102 1.67 -21.29 -14.57
C GLU A 102 2.27 -20.37 -15.64
#